data_AF-A0A1J4RDQ4-F1
#
_entry.id   AF-A0A1J4RDQ4-F1
#
_cell.length_a   1.000
_cell.length_b   1.000
_cell.length_c   1.000
_cell.angle_alpha   90.00
_cell.angle_beta   90.00
_cell.angle_gamma   90.00
#
_symmetry.space_group_name_H-M   'P 1'
#
loop_
_entity.id
_entity.type
_entity.pdbx_description
1 polymer ?
#
loop_
_entity_poly.entity_id
_entity_poly.type
_entity_poly.pdbx_seq_one_letter_code
_entity_poly.pdbx_strand_id
1 'polypeptide(L)'
;MRKSTLFISAILTTFMLVVLVGVVSAYKKNTTDIAAANTQQDPSAVVADLSTATAAPILTPEEAAALAAQVIGRTDLYSVETSLLNNDSAYLVTFSSGDLVYVSLSGQILSIGKLPVVYAEAPAAPTYNNNDKPPTQSPTGGGGDDGGGDDGGGDDDGGGDDDGGGDDDSGGDDDGGGDDDGGGNDDD
;
A
#
# COMPACT_ATOMS: atom_id res chain seq x y z
N MET A 1 26.91 43.82 5.35
CA MET A 1 26.42 42.46 5.09
C MET A 1 26.99 41.54 6.15
N ARG A 2 26.13 40.84 6.90
CA ARG A 2 26.51 40.14 8.13
C ARG A 2 27.28 38.87 7.76
N LYS A 3 28.56 38.78 8.09
CA LYS A 3 29.43 37.63 7.77
C LYS A 3 28.91 36.30 8.34
N SER A 4 28.01 36.37 9.32
CA SER A 4 27.37 35.23 9.97
C SER A 4 26.44 34.42 9.06
N THR A 5 25.77 35.03 8.06
CA THR A 5 24.88 34.27 7.16
C THR A 5 25.65 33.36 6.20
N LEU A 6 26.88 33.71 5.84
CA LEU A 6 27.71 32.89 4.95
C LEU A 6 28.24 31.63 5.66
N PHE A 7 28.56 31.73 6.96
CA PHE A 7 29.05 30.59 7.74
C PHE A 7 27.96 29.52 7.98
N ILE A 8 26.72 29.96 8.21
CA ILE A 8 25.60 29.05 8.46
C ILE A 8 25.22 28.27 7.20
N SER A 9 25.23 28.89 6.01
CA SER A 9 24.91 28.17 4.77
C SER A 9 25.94 27.10 4.43
N ALA A 10 27.22 27.34 4.73
CA ALA A 10 28.31 26.39 4.48
C ALA A 10 28.22 25.14 5.36
N ILE A 11 27.80 25.29 6.62
CA ILE A 11 27.59 24.15 7.54
C ILE A 11 26.36 23.34 7.09
N LEU A 12 25.28 24.02 6.69
CA LEU A 12 24.06 23.33 6.27
C LEU A 12 24.30 22.49 5.01
N THR A 13 25.04 23.02 4.03
CA THR A 13 25.35 22.28 2.80
C THR A 13 26.27 21.09 3.05
N THR A 14 27.27 21.22 3.92
CA THR A 14 28.14 20.09 4.28
C THR A 14 27.38 19.01 5.03
N PHE A 15 26.48 19.38 5.95
CA PHE A 15 25.62 18.42 6.63
C PHE A 15 24.73 17.64 5.64
N MET A 16 24.09 18.34 4.69
CA MET A 16 23.25 17.70 3.67
C MET A 16 24.03 16.71 2.80
N LEU A 17 25.26 17.07 2.40
CA LEU A 17 26.12 16.19 1.61
C LEU A 17 26.55 14.93 2.39
N VAL A 18 26.84 15.05 3.69
CA VAL A 18 27.19 13.90 4.54
C VAL A 18 26.01 12.94 4.69
N VAL A 19 24.79 13.46 4.88
CA VAL A 19 23.58 12.64 4.95
C VAL A 19 23.33 11.90 3.64
N LEU A 20 23.44 12.58 2.49
CA LEU A 20 23.27 11.97 1.17
C LEU A 20 24.28 10.83 0.91
N VAL A 21 25.55 11.02 1.27
CA VAL A 21 26.58 9.98 1.14
C VAL A 21 26.28 8.79 2.07
N GLY A 22 25.81 9.05 3.29
CA GLY A 22 25.41 8.00 4.23
C GLY A 22 24.27 7.13 3.70
N VAL A 23 23.23 7.76 3.12
CA VAL A 23 22.10 7.05 2.53
C VAL A 23 22.55 6.18 1.34
N VAL A 24 23.33 6.72 0.40
CA VAL A 24 23.84 5.93 -0.75
C VAL A 24 24.71 4.75 -0.31
N SER A 25 25.51 4.90 0.75
CA SER A 25 26.35 3.82 1.27
C SER A 25 25.53 2.70 1.91
N ALA A 26 24.44 3.03 2.62
CA ALA A 26 23.50 2.05 3.15
C ALA A 26 22.78 1.26 2.03
N TYR A 27 22.41 1.94 0.94
CA TYR A 27 21.77 1.27 -0.21
C TYR A 27 22.70 0.27 -0.92
N LYS A 28 23.99 0.58 -1.10
CA LYS A 28 24.95 -0.35 -1.72
C LYS A 28 25.21 -1.62 -0.89
N LYS A 29 25.12 -1.53 0.44
CA LYS A 29 25.33 -2.70 1.32
C LYS A 29 24.21 -3.73 1.22
N ASN A 30 23.01 -3.34 0.77
CA ASN A 30 21.86 -4.25 0.64
C ASN A 30 21.71 -4.89 -0.75
N THR A 31 22.53 -4.53 -1.74
CA THR A 31 22.39 -5.06 -3.12
C THR A 31 23.52 -6.00 -3.56
N THR A 32 24.51 -6.28 -2.72
CA THR A 32 25.72 -7.03 -3.16
C THR A 32 25.67 -8.54 -2.89
N ASP A 33 24.65 -9.06 -2.20
CA ASP A 33 24.55 -10.50 -1.86
C ASP A 33 23.48 -11.28 -2.64
N ILE A 34 23.03 -10.81 -3.82
CA ILE A 34 22.08 -11.55 -4.69
C ILE A 34 22.69 -11.93 -6.05
N ALA A 35 24.02 -12.10 -6.12
CA ALA A 35 24.70 -12.48 -7.37
C ALA A 35 25.77 -13.56 -7.16
N ALA A 36 25.39 -14.73 -6.64
CA ALA A 36 26.22 -15.95 -6.75
C ALA A 36 25.44 -17.23 -6.42
N ALA A 37 24.53 -17.69 -7.28
CA ALA A 37 24.06 -19.08 -7.28
C ALA A 37 23.43 -19.47 -8.62
N ASN A 38 24.24 -19.51 -9.68
CA ASN A 38 23.95 -20.34 -10.85
C ASN A 38 25.28 -20.81 -11.44
N THR A 39 25.94 -21.72 -10.72
CA THR A 39 27.12 -22.44 -11.21
C THR A 39 26.67 -23.53 -12.16
N GLN A 40 27.03 -23.34 -13.42
CA GLN A 40 27.03 -24.33 -14.48
C GLN A 40 27.82 -25.58 -14.04
N GLN A 41 27.13 -26.72 -14.09
CA GLN A 41 27.61 -28.03 -13.68
C GLN A 41 28.52 -28.64 -14.76
N ASP A 42 29.77 -28.88 -14.40
CA ASP A 42 30.74 -29.68 -15.16
C ASP A 42 30.68 -31.13 -14.64
N PRO A 43 30.45 -32.16 -15.48
CA PRO A 43 30.38 -33.54 -15.04
C PRO A 43 31.79 -34.13 -14.91
N SER A 44 32.36 -34.10 -13.70
CA SER A 44 33.40 -35.05 -13.31
C SER A 44 33.02 -35.77 -12.03
N ALA A 45 32.83 -37.08 -12.19
CA ALA A 45 32.43 -38.02 -11.17
C ALA A 45 33.51 -38.16 -10.08
N VAL A 46 33.13 -37.85 -8.84
CA VAL A 46 33.75 -38.44 -7.66
C VAL A 46 32.63 -38.83 -6.71
N VAL A 47 32.51 -40.14 -6.46
CA VAL A 47 31.46 -40.76 -5.64
C VAL A 47 31.81 -40.48 -4.18
N ALA A 48 31.35 -39.34 -3.66
CA ALA A 48 31.34 -39.04 -2.23
C ALA A 48 29.91 -39.22 -1.74
N ASP A 49 29.76 -40.01 -0.67
CA ASP A 49 28.51 -40.29 0.03
C ASP A 49 27.89 -38.96 0.53
N LEU A 50 27.03 -38.40 -0.31
CA LEU A 50 26.30 -37.16 -0.06
C LEU A 50 25.12 -37.50 0.82
N SER A 51 25.27 -37.24 2.12
CA SER A 51 24.13 -37.05 3.02
C SER A 51 23.27 -35.95 2.42
N THR A 52 22.25 -36.35 1.66
CA THR A 52 21.27 -35.48 1.03
C THR A 52 20.46 -34.83 2.14
N ALA A 53 20.92 -33.67 2.60
CA ALA A 53 20.12 -32.79 3.43
C ALA A 53 18.85 -32.48 2.63
N THR A 54 17.74 -33.11 3.02
CA THR A 54 16.42 -32.86 2.46
C THR A 54 16.15 -31.37 2.64
N ALA A 55 16.24 -30.61 1.55
CA ALA A 55 15.88 -29.21 1.56
C ALA A 55 14.42 -29.14 2.03
N ALA A 56 14.17 -28.34 3.09
CA ALA A 56 12.81 -28.11 3.55
C ALA A 56 11.97 -27.59 2.37
N PRO A 57 10.71 -28.02 2.24
CA PRO A 57 9.84 -27.52 1.20
C PRO A 57 9.79 -25.98 1.30
N ILE A 58 10.16 -25.32 0.22
CA ILE A 58 10.07 -23.86 0.12
C ILE A 58 8.62 -23.56 -0.22
N LEU A 59 7.95 -22.87 0.68
CA LEU A 59 6.57 -22.44 0.51
C LEU A 59 6.43 -21.57 -0.75
N THR A 60 5.39 -21.79 -1.55
CA THR A 60 5.12 -20.89 -2.69
C THR A 60 4.35 -19.64 -2.25
N PRO A 61 4.36 -18.54 -3.04
CA PRO A 61 3.56 -17.36 -2.74
C PRO A 61 2.05 -17.67 -2.61
N GLU A 62 1.53 -18.57 -3.43
CA GLU A 62 0.13 -18.99 -3.41
C GLU A 62 -0.22 -19.76 -2.13
N GLU A 63 0.67 -20.65 -1.68
CA GLU A 63 0.53 -21.37 -0.41
C GLU A 63 0.60 -20.41 0.80
N ALA A 64 1.49 -19.42 0.74
CA ALA A 64 1.59 -18.38 1.76
C ALA A 64 0.30 -17.54 1.88
N ALA A 65 -0.29 -17.19 0.74
CA ALA A 65 -1.58 -16.50 0.69
C ALA A 65 -2.71 -17.34 1.30
N ALA A 66 -2.78 -18.64 0.97
CA ALA A 66 -3.78 -19.54 1.52
C ALA A 66 -3.64 -19.69 3.04
N LEU A 67 -2.41 -19.81 3.55
CA LEU A 67 -2.13 -19.86 4.99
C LEU A 67 -2.52 -18.56 5.68
N ALA A 68 -2.14 -17.40 5.12
CA ALA A 68 -2.50 -16.11 5.67
C ALA A 68 -4.02 -15.91 5.72
N ALA A 69 -4.72 -16.27 4.63
CA ALA A 69 -6.17 -16.21 4.52
C ALA A 69 -6.87 -17.06 5.59
N GLN A 70 -6.37 -18.28 5.82
CA GLN A 70 -6.86 -19.18 6.86
C GLN A 70 -6.65 -18.59 8.26
N VAL A 71 -5.50 -17.96 8.52
CA VAL A 71 -5.16 -17.41 9.84
C VAL A 71 -6.02 -16.22 10.20
N ILE A 72 -6.36 -15.35 9.24
CA ILE A 72 -7.18 -14.16 9.51
C ILE A 72 -8.68 -14.37 9.24
N GLY A 73 -9.07 -15.52 8.68
CA GLY A 73 -10.46 -15.82 8.32
C GLY A 73 -10.99 -15.01 7.15
N ARG A 74 -10.13 -14.66 6.18
CA ARG A 74 -10.52 -13.83 5.03
C ARG A 74 -9.88 -14.29 3.74
N THR A 75 -10.55 -14.07 2.61
CA THR A 75 -10.08 -14.47 1.27
C THR A 75 -9.85 -13.31 0.32
N ASP A 76 -10.00 -12.06 0.77
CA ASP A 76 -9.91 -10.84 -0.03
C ASP A 76 -8.46 -10.37 -0.22
N LEU A 77 -7.63 -11.25 -0.77
CA LEU A 77 -6.24 -10.98 -1.12
C LEU A 77 -6.12 -9.80 -2.09
N TYR A 78 -5.23 -8.87 -1.76
CA TYR A 78 -4.84 -7.76 -2.62
C TYR A 78 -3.52 -8.04 -3.35
N SER A 79 -2.48 -8.41 -2.60
CA SER A 79 -1.17 -8.75 -3.17
C SER A 79 -0.35 -9.70 -2.28
N VAL A 80 0.59 -10.42 -2.89
CA VAL A 80 1.61 -11.23 -2.20
C VAL A 80 2.97 -10.85 -2.75
N GLU A 81 3.87 -10.42 -1.88
CA GLU A 81 5.21 -9.98 -2.26
C GLU A 81 6.25 -10.63 -1.36
N THR A 82 7.47 -10.83 -1.87
CA THR A 82 8.59 -11.26 -1.03
C THR A 82 9.21 -10.04 -0.36
N SER A 83 9.34 -10.08 0.97
CA SER A 83 9.91 -9.00 1.78
C SER A 83 10.88 -9.54 2.83
N LEU A 84 11.62 -8.64 3.48
CA LEU A 84 12.51 -8.96 4.59
C LEU A 84 11.89 -8.45 5.88
N LEU A 85 11.65 -9.35 6.84
CA LEU A 85 11.24 -9.01 8.20
C LEU A 85 12.37 -9.43 9.14
N ASN A 86 12.96 -8.48 9.86
CA ASN A 86 14.10 -8.73 10.76
C ASN A 86 15.30 -9.43 10.08
N ASN A 87 15.58 -9.09 8.82
CA ASN A 87 16.61 -9.72 7.97
C ASN A 87 16.31 -11.16 7.51
N ASP A 88 15.12 -11.69 7.80
CA ASP A 88 14.67 -12.99 7.31
C ASP A 88 13.71 -12.83 6.12
N SER A 89 13.86 -13.69 5.10
CA SER A 89 12.97 -13.71 3.93
C SER A 89 11.58 -14.22 4.31
N ALA A 90 10.57 -13.45 3.96
CA ALA A 90 9.17 -13.75 4.21
C ALA A 90 8.28 -13.31 3.03
N TYR A 91 7.08 -13.89 2.95
CA TYR A 91 6.00 -13.39 2.11
C TYR A 91 5.17 -12.37 2.90
N LEU A 92 5.07 -11.16 2.38
CA LEU A 92 4.15 -10.13 2.82
C LEU A 92 2.84 -10.29 2.03
N VAL A 93 1.80 -10.71 2.73
CA VAL A 93 0.45 -10.84 2.19
C VAL A 93 -0.36 -9.61 2.60
N THR A 94 -0.89 -8.89 1.62
CA THR A 94 -1.76 -7.72 1.83
C THR A 94 -3.18 -8.08 1.46
N PHE A 95 -4.13 -7.78 2.35
CA PHE A 95 -5.56 -7.96 2.12
C PHE A 95 -6.22 -6.63 1.75
N SER A 96 -7.37 -6.70 1.09
CA SER A 96 -8.13 -5.52 0.65
C SER A 96 -8.66 -4.70 1.84
N SER A 97 -8.77 -5.29 3.02
CA SER A 97 -9.03 -4.59 4.30
C SER A 97 -7.88 -3.74 4.82
N GLY A 98 -6.70 -3.83 4.18
CA GLY A 98 -5.46 -3.26 4.68
C GLY A 98 -4.78 -4.11 5.76
N ASP A 99 -5.25 -5.33 6.04
CA ASP A 99 -4.53 -6.25 6.93
C ASP A 99 -3.26 -6.78 6.22
N LEU A 100 -2.18 -6.93 6.98
CA LEU A 100 -0.87 -7.38 6.53
C LEU A 100 -0.48 -8.64 7.31
N VAL A 101 -0.03 -9.67 6.61
CA VAL A 101 0.46 -10.91 7.23
C VAL A 101 1.83 -11.25 6.67
N TYR A 102 2.83 -11.42 7.54
CA TYR A 102 4.15 -11.89 7.19
C TYR A 102 4.25 -13.40 7.44
N VAL A 103 4.54 -14.17 6.39
CA VAL A 103 4.68 -15.63 6.44
C VAL A 103 6.11 -16.02 6.07
N SER A 104 6.80 -16.81 6.89
CA SER A 104 8.13 -17.31 6.55
C SER A 104 8.10 -18.24 5.33
N LEU A 105 9.25 -18.45 4.68
CA LEU A 105 9.40 -19.47 3.63
C LEU A 105 9.14 -20.91 4.11
N SER A 106 9.05 -21.11 5.43
CA SER A 106 8.71 -22.38 6.08
C SER A 106 7.23 -22.49 6.49
N GLY A 107 6.40 -21.49 6.17
CA GLY A 107 4.96 -21.48 6.48
C GLY A 107 4.60 -21.00 7.88
N GLN A 108 5.52 -20.38 8.63
CA GLN A 108 5.22 -19.84 9.96
C GLN A 108 4.75 -18.38 9.86
N ILE A 109 3.74 -18.02 10.64
CA ILE A 109 3.29 -16.63 10.75
C ILE A 109 4.27 -15.86 11.64
N LEU A 110 4.92 -14.85 11.07
CA LEU A 110 5.92 -14.04 11.76
C LEU A 110 5.30 -12.78 12.39
N SER A 111 4.35 -12.15 11.70
CA SER A 111 3.71 -10.92 12.16
C SER A 111 2.37 -10.70 11.46
N ILE A 112 1.42 -10.10 12.18
CA ILE A 112 0.15 -9.63 11.66
C ILE A 112 0.03 -8.14 12.00
N GLY A 113 -0.33 -7.32 11.03
CA GLY A 113 -0.46 -5.88 11.18
C GLY A 113 -1.56 -5.30 10.31
N LYS A 114 -1.71 -3.98 10.34
CA LYS A 114 -2.67 -3.25 9.51
C LYS A 114 -1.98 -2.03 8.91
N LEU A 115 -2.24 -1.73 7.65
CA LEU A 115 -1.77 -0.51 7.01
C LEU A 115 -2.42 0.70 7.70
N PRO A 116 -1.65 1.75 8.00
CA PRO A 116 -2.23 2.99 8.49
C PRO A 116 -3.13 3.56 7.40
N VAL A 117 -4.40 3.79 7.75
CA VAL A 117 -5.33 4.50 6.87
C VAL A 117 -4.89 5.95 6.82
N VAL A 118 -4.24 6.34 5.72
CA VAL A 118 -3.92 7.75 5.47
C VAL A 118 -5.19 8.42 4.98
N TYR A 119 -5.88 9.13 5.87
CA TYR A 119 -6.94 10.03 5.46
C TYR A 119 -6.30 11.14 4.64
N ALA A 120 -6.54 11.14 3.33
CA ALA A 120 -6.28 12.33 2.54
C ALA A 120 -7.18 13.42 3.10
N GLU A 121 -6.60 14.41 3.79
CA GLU A 121 -7.33 15.62 4.14
C GLU A 121 -7.88 16.19 2.84
N ALA A 122 -9.21 16.26 2.73
CA ALA A 122 -9.85 16.92 1.61
C ALA A 122 -9.21 18.31 1.51
N PRO A 123 -8.73 18.72 0.32
CA PRO A 123 -8.12 20.03 0.16
C PRO A 123 -9.10 21.04 0.73
N ALA A 124 -8.64 21.83 1.72
CA ALA A 124 -9.45 22.84 2.35
C ALA A 124 -10.15 23.63 1.24
N ALA A 125 -11.48 23.67 1.28
CA ALA A 125 -12.24 24.42 0.30
C ALA A 125 -11.60 25.80 0.16
N PRO A 126 -11.34 26.29 -1.06
CA PRO A 126 -10.69 27.57 -1.23
C PRO A 126 -11.52 28.61 -0.48
N THR A 127 -10.96 29.14 0.62
CA THR A 127 -11.53 30.29 1.29
C THR A 127 -11.48 31.44 0.30
N TYR A 128 -12.59 31.67 -0.39
CA TYR A 128 -12.83 32.87 -1.16
C TYR A 128 -12.76 34.04 -0.18
N ASN A 129 -11.62 34.72 -0.18
CA ASN A 129 -11.45 35.96 0.56
C ASN A 129 -12.35 37.00 -0.15
N ASN A 130 -13.55 37.23 0.38
CA ASN A 130 -14.52 38.22 -0.11
C ASN A 130 -14.03 39.68 -0.01
N ASN A 131 -12.75 39.90 0.31
CA ASN A 131 -12.13 41.22 0.35
C ASN A 131 -11.65 41.72 -1.02
N ASP A 132 -11.56 40.86 -2.03
CA ASP A 132 -11.38 41.29 -3.42
C ASP A 132 -12.75 41.56 -4.04
N LYS A 133 -13.39 42.63 -3.58
CA LYS A 133 -14.52 43.23 -4.29
C LYS A 133 -13.99 43.65 -5.68
N PRO A 134 -14.42 43.03 -6.78
CA PRO A 134 -14.04 43.52 -8.10
C PRO A 134 -14.54 44.96 -8.25
N PRO A 135 -13.75 45.88 -8.84
CA PRO A 135 -14.28 47.19 -9.17
C PRO A 135 -15.50 46.98 -10.07
N THR A 136 -16.63 47.51 -9.63
CA THR A 136 -17.87 47.60 -10.40
C THR A 136 -17.55 48.29 -11.72
N GLN A 137 -17.33 47.51 -12.78
CA GLN A 137 -17.28 48.03 -14.13
C GLN A 137 -18.71 48.40 -14.53
N SER A 138 -18.92 49.70 -14.72
CA SER A 138 -20.13 50.26 -15.29
C SER A 138 -20.46 49.57 -16.61
N PRO A 139 -21.74 49.26 -16.88
CA PRO A 139 -22.15 48.71 -18.17
C PRO A 139 -22.02 49.79 -19.24
N THR A 140 -20.92 49.74 -20.00
CA THR A 140 -20.80 50.50 -21.25
C THR A 140 -21.19 49.57 -22.38
N GLY A 141 -22.36 49.83 -22.96
CA GLY A 141 -22.93 49.06 -24.05
C GLY A 141 -22.18 49.18 -25.38
N GLY A 142 -22.55 48.28 -26.29
CA GLY A 142 -22.06 48.13 -27.66
C GLY A 142 -21.69 46.66 -27.85
N GLY A 143 -22.50 45.81 -28.50
CA GLY A 143 -23.18 45.99 -29.78
C GLY A 143 -22.40 45.19 -30.82
N GLY A 144 -22.98 44.13 -31.37
CA GLY A 144 -22.35 43.30 -32.41
C GLY A 144 -22.85 41.86 -32.43
N ASP A 145 -23.98 41.68 -33.11
CA ASP A 145 -24.49 40.44 -33.72
C ASP A 145 -23.35 39.69 -34.50
N ASP A 146 -23.29 38.36 -34.64
CA ASP A 146 -24.11 37.49 -35.48
C ASP A 146 -23.70 36.00 -35.26
N GLY A 147 -24.65 35.06 -35.32
CA GLY A 147 -24.39 33.74 -35.94
C GLY A 147 -24.58 32.45 -35.12
N GLY A 148 -25.83 32.03 -34.95
CA GLY A 148 -26.38 30.79 -35.53
C GLY A 148 -25.99 29.39 -34.99
N GLY A 149 -27.02 28.59 -34.69
CA GLY A 149 -27.03 27.11 -34.69
C GLY A 149 -27.34 26.50 -33.32
N ASP A 150 -28.63 26.39 -32.95
CA ASP A 150 -29.53 25.24 -33.18
C ASP A 150 -29.29 24.03 -32.25
N ASP A 151 -30.27 23.87 -31.35
CA ASP A 151 -31.06 22.65 -31.10
C ASP A 151 -30.53 21.52 -30.19
N GLY A 152 -31.17 21.44 -29.01
CA GLY A 152 -31.33 20.22 -28.20
C GLY A 152 -31.06 20.51 -26.73
N GLY A 153 -32.03 20.79 -25.85
CA GLY A 153 -33.30 20.07 -25.69
C GLY A 153 -33.07 18.97 -24.63
N GLY A 154 -33.42 19.25 -23.39
CA GLY A 154 -33.23 18.33 -22.27
C GLY A 154 -33.48 19.01 -20.93
N ASP A 155 -34.74 19.35 -20.68
CA ASP A 155 -35.28 19.64 -19.36
C ASP A 155 -35.14 18.39 -18.49
N ASP A 156 -34.47 18.47 -17.35
CA ASP A 156 -34.66 17.52 -16.26
C ASP A 156 -34.47 18.27 -14.93
N ASP A 157 -35.57 18.92 -14.53
CA ASP A 157 -35.83 19.44 -13.21
C ASP A 157 -35.97 18.26 -12.22
N GLY A 158 -34.83 17.81 -11.68
CA GLY A 158 -34.77 16.79 -10.64
C GLY A 158 -34.41 17.39 -9.28
N GLY A 159 -35.27 18.27 -8.75
CA GLY A 159 -35.19 18.72 -7.36
C GLY A 159 -35.44 17.56 -6.40
N GLY A 160 -34.49 17.33 -5.50
CA GLY A 160 -34.57 16.35 -4.42
C GLY A 160 -33.81 16.89 -3.22
N ASP A 161 -34.49 17.76 -2.47
CA ASP A 161 -34.13 18.09 -1.10
C ASP A 161 -34.42 16.85 -0.24
N ASP A 162 -33.40 16.08 0.12
CA ASP A 162 -33.52 15.05 1.16
C ASP A 162 -32.49 15.31 2.27
N ASP A 163 -32.94 16.15 3.20
CA ASP A 163 -32.41 16.28 4.56
C ASP A 163 -32.62 14.96 5.32
N GLY A 164 -31.70 14.01 5.15
CA GLY A 164 -31.72 12.72 5.82
C GLY A 164 -30.64 12.59 6.89
N GLY A 165 -30.90 13.12 8.08
CA GLY A 165 -30.15 12.76 9.29
C GLY A 165 -30.34 11.27 9.62
N GLY A 166 -29.26 10.62 10.03
CA GLY A 166 -29.25 9.22 10.48
C GLY A 166 -28.09 9.01 11.46
N ASP A 167 -28.39 9.24 12.73
CA ASP A 167 -27.62 8.73 13.86
C ASP A 167 -27.87 7.22 13.97
N ASP A 168 -27.00 6.39 13.40
CA ASP A 168 -27.17 4.94 13.46
C ASP A 168 -26.01 4.30 14.25
N ASP A 169 -26.24 4.24 15.56
CA ASP A 169 -25.76 3.16 16.43
C ASP A 169 -25.93 1.80 15.75
N SER A 170 -24.87 1.00 15.69
CA SER A 170 -25.00 -0.45 15.75
C SER A 170 -23.67 -1.11 16.10
N GLY A 171 -23.45 -1.24 17.41
CA GLY A 171 -22.71 -2.38 17.94
C GLY A 171 -23.44 -3.66 17.52
N GLY A 172 -22.76 -4.50 16.76
CA GLY A 172 -23.16 -5.86 16.49
C GLY A 172 -22.28 -6.78 17.32
N ASP A 173 -22.89 -7.41 18.33
CA ASP A 173 -22.35 -8.56 19.03
C ASP A 173 -22.38 -9.75 18.05
N ASP A 174 -21.20 -10.23 17.64
CA ASP A 174 -21.05 -11.48 16.89
C ASP A 174 -21.20 -12.68 17.84
N ASP A 175 -22.45 -13.06 18.09
CA ASP A 175 -22.80 -14.32 18.74
C ASP A 175 -22.56 -15.47 17.75
N GLY A 176 -21.41 -16.11 17.93
CA GLY A 176 -21.02 -17.32 17.24
C GLY A 176 -22.03 -18.46 17.38
N GLY A 177 -22.29 -19.12 16.26
CA GLY A 177 -23.00 -20.39 16.18
C GLY A 177 -22.69 -21.06 14.86
N GLY A 178 -22.16 -22.28 14.91
CA GLY A 178 -21.78 -23.04 13.73
C GLY A 178 -21.19 -24.37 14.13
N ASP A 179 -22.07 -25.36 14.31
CA ASP A 179 -21.82 -26.70 14.82
C ASP A 179 -20.87 -27.52 13.92
N ASP A 180 -19.84 -28.09 14.55
CA ASP A 180 -18.97 -29.11 13.97
C ASP A 180 -19.65 -30.50 14.09
N ASP A 181 -20.36 -30.89 13.04
CA ASP A 181 -20.85 -32.25 12.85
C ASP A 181 -19.75 -33.14 12.27
N GLY A 182 -18.89 -33.64 13.17
CA GLY A 182 -17.89 -34.66 12.86
C GLY A 182 -18.52 -36.03 12.55
N GLY A 183 -18.64 -36.36 11.26
CA GLY A 183 -18.59 -37.73 10.75
C GLY A 183 -17.14 -38.04 10.32
N GLY A 184 -16.46 -39.08 10.78
CA GLY A 184 -16.94 -40.44 10.94
C GLY A 184 -16.76 -41.17 9.61
N ASN A 185 -15.55 -41.64 9.32
CA ASN A 185 -15.29 -42.67 8.32
C ASN A 185 -14.22 -43.62 8.88
N ASP A 186 -14.73 -44.71 9.46
CA ASP A 186 -14.07 -46.00 9.49
C ASP A 186 -13.92 -46.49 8.04
N ASP A 187 -12.74 -46.98 7.66
CA ASP A 187 -12.62 -48.01 6.63
C ASP A 187 -11.25 -48.72 6.79
N ASP A 188 -11.35 -50.05 6.67
CA ASP A 188 -10.38 -51.12 6.95
C ASP A 188 -9.05 -51.07 6.19
#